data_AF-X1I289-F1
#
_entry.id   AF-X1I289-F1
#
_cell.length_a   1.000
_cell.length_b   1.000
_cell.length_c   1.000
_cell.angle_alpha   90.00
_cell.angle_beta   90.00
_cell.angle_gamma   90.00
#
_symmetry.space_group_name_H-M   'P 1'
#
loop_
_entity.id
_entity.type
_entity.pdbx_description
1 polymer ?
#
loop_
_entity_poly.entity_id
_entity_poly.type
_entity_poly.pdbx_seq_one_letter_code
_entity_poly.pdbx_strand_id
1 'polypeptide(L)'
;MTNATNVNEPTTAGTPTPYKPTTTGRLAHHKPLSSTYDSTILKGLTYGVPTARRLLTPGIFNRQYARIRDYLFSIGLTDAEREVALNLIRLYCYYGKVYPKASQFSEYPGCSRRTFWRAIAKLEELGTIDRINRYLHHRQISNVYRLDKLILILARYLAEHGYRFIDTFAEAILRMTSNSFWQTI
;
A
#
# COMPACT_ATOMS: atom_id res chain seq x y z
N MET A 1 13.97 69.94 45.64
CA MET A 1 14.87 69.22 46.58
C MET A 1 15.02 67.80 46.05
N THR A 2 15.93 67.59 45.10
CA THR A 2 17.35 67.19 45.24
C THR A 2 17.56 65.68 45.07
N ASN A 3 18.04 65.36 43.87
CA ASN A 3 18.75 64.19 43.33
C ASN A 3 19.36 63.16 44.30
N ALA A 4 19.36 61.90 43.87
CA ALA A 4 20.60 61.15 43.61
C ALA A 4 20.38 59.97 42.64
N THR A 5 21.22 59.95 41.62
CA THR A 5 21.46 58.99 40.53
C THR A 5 21.97 57.62 40.99
N ASN A 6 21.68 56.55 40.24
CA ASN A 6 22.77 55.68 39.77
C ASN A 6 22.45 54.95 38.45
N VAL A 7 23.49 54.84 37.64
CA VAL A 7 23.58 54.40 36.24
C VAL A 7 24.05 52.94 36.21
N ASN A 8 23.57 52.13 35.25
CA ASN A 8 24.37 51.23 34.40
C ASN A 8 23.47 50.34 33.51
N GLU A 9 23.65 50.48 32.19
CA GLU A 9 23.17 49.55 31.15
C GLU A 9 24.09 48.30 31.02
N PRO A 10 24.02 47.47 29.96
CA PRO A 10 23.24 46.25 29.86
C PRO A 10 24.14 44.99 29.71
N THR A 11 23.62 43.77 29.91
CA THR A 11 24.39 42.55 29.58
C THR A 11 23.51 41.47 28.95
N THR A 12 23.57 41.47 27.62
CA THR A 12 23.73 40.35 26.67
C THR A 12 23.01 39.03 26.90
N ALA A 13 22.25 38.67 25.85
CA ALA A 13 21.63 37.38 25.59
C ALA A 13 22.60 36.18 25.68
N GLY A 14 22.18 35.15 26.41
CA GLY A 14 22.82 33.83 26.43
C GLY A 14 22.08 32.84 25.53
N THR A 15 22.70 32.46 24.43
CA THR A 15 22.30 31.38 23.51
C THR A 15 22.44 30.01 24.20
N PRO A 16 21.46 29.09 24.12
CA PRO A 16 21.67 27.72 24.58
C PRO A 16 22.63 26.97 23.62
N THR A 17 23.69 26.42 24.19
CA THR A 17 24.75 25.69 23.49
C THR A 17 24.32 24.27 23.06
N PRO A 18 24.91 23.75 21.97
CA PRO A 18 24.52 22.47 21.37
C PRO A 18 25.02 21.26 22.17
N TYR A 19 24.15 20.25 22.28
CA TYR A 19 24.43 18.95 22.88
C TYR A 19 25.60 18.25 22.14
N LYS A 20 26.69 17.96 22.86
CA LYS A 20 27.80 17.12 22.35
C LYS A 20 27.42 15.64 22.50
N PRO A 21 27.45 14.82 21.45
CA PRO A 21 27.32 13.37 21.61
C PRO A 21 28.64 12.77 22.08
N THR A 22 28.64 12.16 23.26
CA THR A 22 29.74 11.35 23.79
C THR A 22 29.77 10.00 23.07
N THR A 23 30.84 9.78 22.29
CA THR A 23 31.18 8.51 21.65
C THR A 23 31.61 7.48 22.68
N THR A 24 30.76 6.50 23.01
CA THR A 24 31.21 5.14 23.38
C THR A 24 30.10 4.13 23.14
N GLY A 25 30.00 3.63 21.91
CA GLY A 25 29.09 2.55 21.55
C GLY A 25 29.75 1.71 20.47
N ARG A 26 30.34 0.59 20.89
CA ARG A 26 30.94 -0.47 20.06
C ARG A 26 30.05 -0.71 18.81
N LEU A 27 30.55 -0.38 17.62
CA LEU A 27 29.90 -0.71 16.36
C LEU A 27 29.85 -2.24 16.24
N ALA A 28 28.71 -2.83 16.58
CA ALA A 28 28.43 -4.20 16.22
C ALA A 28 28.38 -4.25 14.69
N HIS A 29 29.41 -4.83 14.07
CA HIS A 29 29.35 -5.26 12.68
C HIS A 29 28.17 -6.23 12.54
N HIS A 30 27.01 -5.72 12.14
CA HIS A 30 25.91 -6.57 11.71
C HIS A 30 26.38 -7.32 10.47
N LYS A 31 26.71 -8.61 10.64
CA LYS A 31 26.87 -9.54 9.53
C LYS A 31 25.61 -9.43 8.65
N PRO A 32 25.73 -9.22 7.33
CA PRO A 32 24.59 -9.33 6.45
C PRO A 32 24.02 -10.74 6.60
N LEU A 33 22.73 -10.84 6.92
CA LEU A 33 22.02 -12.12 6.99
C LEU A 33 22.15 -12.79 5.62
N SER A 34 22.91 -13.89 5.58
CA SER A 34 23.07 -14.76 4.42
C SER A 34 21.68 -15.10 3.86
N SER A 35 21.45 -14.72 2.61
CA SER A 35 20.14 -14.66 1.97
C SER A 35 19.65 -16.01 1.44
N THR A 36 19.95 -17.11 2.11
CA THR A 36 19.57 -18.45 1.66
C THR A 36 18.46 -19.01 2.54
N TYR A 37 17.29 -18.35 2.50
CA TYR A 37 16.08 -18.92 3.11
C TYR A 37 15.42 -19.89 2.13
N ASP A 38 14.97 -21.03 2.65
CA ASP A 38 14.31 -22.06 1.87
C ASP A 38 13.00 -21.53 1.25
N SER A 39 12.93 -21.60 -0.08
CA SER A 39 11.79 -21.12 -0.87
C SER A 39 10.47 -21.79 -0.50
N THR A 40 10.52 -22.97 0.11
CA THR A 40 9.37 -23.77 0.55
C THR A 40 8.61 -23.13 1.72
N ILE A 41 9.33 -22.63 2.73
CA ILE A 41 8.75 -21.96 3.91
C ILE A 41 8.04 -20.66 3.48
N LEU A 42 8.67 -19.90 2.58
CA LEU A 42 8.09 -18.68 2.03
C LEU A 42 6.82 -18.96 1.22
N LYS A 43 6.72 -20.11 0.53
CA LYS A 43 5.51 -20.50 -0.22
C LYS A 43 4.32 -20.75 0.72
N GLY A 44 4.52 -21.40 1.86
CA GLY A 44 3.46 -21.65 2.85
C GLY A 44 2.91 -20.39 3.53
N LEU A 45 3.75 -19.35 3.67
CA LEU A 45 3.40 -18.06 4.29
C LEU A 45 2.81 -17.03 3.31
N THR A 46 2.48 -17.43 2.07
CA THR A 46 2.00 -16.50 1.04
C THR A 46 0.49 -16.51 0.91
N TYR A 47 -0.15 -15.39 1.26
CA TYR A 47 -1.49 -15.10 0.77
C TYR A 47 -1.47 -15.10 -0.77
N GLY A 48 -2.39 -15.85 -1.37
CA GLY A 48 -2.51 -15.93 -2.83
C GLY A 48 -3.85 -16.47 -3.28
N VAL A 49 -4.53 -15.76 -4.18
CA VAL A 49 -5.74 -16.24 -4.84
C VAL A 49 -5.34 -17.16 -6.00
N PRO A 50 -5.73 -18.46 -5.97
CA PRO A 50 -5.47 -19.38 -7.08
C PRO A 50 -6.06 -18.85 -8.38
N THR A 51 -5.42 -19.12 -9.52
CA THR A 51 -5.86 -18.60 -10.83
C THR A 51 -7.34 -18.88 -11.12
N ALA A 52 -7.81 -20.09 -10.83
CA ALA A 52 -9.21 -20.50 -11.04
C ALA A 52 -10.24 -19.72 -10.19
N ARG A 53 -9.80 -18.99 -9.17
CA ARG A 53 -10.66 -18.21 -8.26
C ARG A 53 -10.52 -16.69 -8.44
N ARG A 54 -9.73 -16.22 -9.41
CA ARG A 54 -9.53 -14.79 -9.64
C ARG A 54 -10.69 -14.22 -10.44
N LEU A 55 -11.40 -13.25 -9.86
CA LEU A 55 -12.49 -12.54 -10.55
C LEU A 55 -11.97 -11.65 -11.67
N LEU A 56 -10.83 -10.99 -11.45
CA LEU A 56 -10.12 -10.22 -12.48
C LEU A 56 -8.91 -11.01 -12.97
N THR A 57 -9.00 -11.50 -14.21
CA THR A 57 -7.87 -12.15 -14.92
C THR A 57 -7.03 -11.10 -15.66
N PRO A 58 -5.79 -11.41 -16.06
CA PRO A 58 -4.97 -10.49 -16.85
C PRO A 58 -5.66 -9.99 -18.13
N GLY A 59 -6.38 -10.88 -18.83
CA GLY A 59 -7.11 -10.52 -20.04
C GLY A 59 -8.28 -9.56 -19.78
N ILE A 60 -8.99 -9.73 -18.66
CA ILE A 60 -10.04 -8.79 -18.23
C ILE A 60 -9.42 -7.45 -17.82
N PHE A 61 -8.36 -7.46 -17.02
CA PHE A 61 -7.65 -6.26 -16.58
C PHE A 61 -7.19 -5.40 -17.76
N ASN A 62 -6.57 -6.01 -18.77
CA ASN A 62 -6.10 -5.27 -19.95
C ASN A 62 -7.28 -4.67 -20.75
N ARG A 63 -8.36 -5.43 -20.96
CA ARG A 63 -9.55 -4.93 -21.69
C ARG A 63 -10.27 -3.81 -20.94
N GLN A 64 -10.34 -3.90 -19.61
CA GLN A 64 -11.07 -2.96 -18.76
C GLN A 64 -10.15 -1.91 -18.11
N TYR A 65 -8.89 -1.80 -18.54
CA TYR A 65 -7.88 -0.96 -17.91
C TYR A 65 -8.34 0.49 -17.74
N ALA A 66 -8.89 1.09 -18.81
CA ALA A 66 -9.39 2.47 -18.77
C ALA A 66 -10.50 2.63 -17.73
N ARG A 67 -11.45 1.69 -17.67
CA ARG A 67 -12.57 1.72 -16.73
C ARG A 67 -12.12 1.56 -15.27
N ILE A 68 -11.17 0.66 -15.03
CA ILE A 68 -10.57 0.50 -13.71
C ILE A 68 -9.86 1.79 -13.29
N ARG A 69 -9.10 2.41 -14.21
CA ARG A 69 -8.43 3.69 -13.96
C ARG A 69 -9.41 4.83 -13.69
N ASP A 70 -10.54 4.86 -14.39
CA ASP A 70 -11.59 5.88 -14.21
C ASP A 70 -12.30 5.68 -12.85
N TYR A 71 -12.58 4.44 -12.45
CA TYR A 71 -13.08 4.15 -11.11
C TYR A 71 -12.11 4.62 -10.02
N LEU A 72 -10.81 4.31 -10.16
CA LEU A 72 -9.80 4.73 -9.18
C LEU A 72 -9.71 6.26 -9.05
N PHE A 73 -10.00 6.99 -10.14
CA PHE A 73 -10.12 8.45 -10.09
C PHE A 73 -11.36 8.89 -9.33
N SER A 74 -12.51 8.25 -9.57
CA SER A 74 -13.76 8.60 -8.90
C SER A 74 -13.70 8.47 -7.37
N ILE A 75 -12.84 7.58 -6.85
CA ILE A 75 -12.60 7.42 -5.41
C ILE A 75 -11.49 8.34 -4.86
N GLY A 76 -11.04 9.33 -5.63
CA GLY A 76 -10.15 10.39 -5.14
C GLY A 76 -8.64 10.08 -5.15
N LEU A 77 -8.19 9.07 -5.92
CA LEU A 77 -6.76 8.86 -6.15
C LEU A 77 -6.24 9.82 -7.22
N THR A 78 -5.11 10.47 -6.91
CA THR A 78 -4.33 11.25 -7.87
C THR A 78 -3.70 10.33 -8.93
N ASP A 79 -3.25 10.89 -10.06
CA ASP A 79 -2.62 10.13 -11.15
C ASP A 79 -1.51 9.18 -10.65
N ALA A 80 -0.61 9.69 -9.81
CA ALA A 80 0.51 8.90 -9.30
C ALA A 80 0.06 7.82 -8.29
N GLU A 81 -1.01 8.07 -7.52
CA GLU A 81 -1.59 7.07 -6.62
C GLU A 81 -2.37 5.99 -7.40
N ARG A 82 -3.05 6.37 -8.50
CA ARG A 82 -3.73 5.45 -9.40
C ARG A 82 -2.76 4.46 -10.02
N GLU A 83 -1.58 4.91 -10.45
CA GLU A 83 -0.55 4.02 -10.97
C GLU A 83 -0.08 2.98 -9.95
N VAL A 84 0.01 3.36 -8.67
CA VAL A 84 0.29 2.40 -7.58
C VAL A 84 -0.83 1.37 -7.51
N ALA A 85 -2.08 1.83 -7.42
CA ALA A 85 -3.25 0.95 -7.30
C ALA A 85 -3.39 0.00 -8.50
N LEU A 86 -3.22 0.50 -9.73
CA LEU A 86 -3.26 -0.29 -10.96
C LEU A 86 -2.18 -1.38 -10.98
N ASN A 87 -0.99 -1.07 -10.50
CA ASN A 87 0.08 -2.06 -10.38
C ASN A 87 -0.21 -3.11 -9.30
N LEU A 88 -0.82 -2.74 -8.17
CA LEU A 88 -1.28 -3.72 -7.17
C LEU A 88 -2.34 -4.66 -7.75
N ILE A 89 -3.32 -4.11 -8.48
CA ILE A 89 -4.35 -4.88 -9.19
C ILE A 89 -3.71 -5.78 -10.25
N ARG A 90 -2.71 -5.28 -10.99
CA ARG A 90 -1.96 -6.08 -11.96
C ARG A 90 -1.27 -7.27 -11.29
N LEU A 91 -0.58 -7.06 -10.18
CA LEU A 91 0.05 -8.15 -9.42
C LEU A 91 -0.98 -9.20 -8.96
N TYR A 92 -2.15 -8.76 -8.52
CA TYR A 92 -3.27 -9.65 -8.20
C TYR A 92 -3.70 -10.47 -9.42
N CYS A 93 -3.94 -9.83 -10.57
CA CYS A 93 -4.43 -10.51 -11.77
C CYS A 93 -3.45 -11.60 -12.26
N TYR A 94 -2.16 -11.28 -12.30
CA TYR A 94 -1.13 -12.19 -12.83
C TYR A 94 -0.72 -13.28 -11.84
N TYR A 95 -0.52 -12.92 -10.57
CA TYR A 95 0.08 -13.83 -9.59
C TYR A 95 -0.87 -14.26 -8.48
N GLY A 96 -2.00 -13.56 -8.31
CA GLY A 96 -2.92 -13.75 -7.18
C GLY A 96 -2.34 -13.30 -5.85
N LYS A 97 -1.10 -12.81 -5.85
CA LYS A 97 -0.26 -12.54 -4.69
C LYS A 97 0.23 -11.09 -4.76
N VAL A 98 -0.03 -10.31 -3.71
CA VAL A 98 0.31 -8.87 -3.69
C VAL A 98 1.12 -8.54 -2.44
N TYR A 99 2.43 -8.54 -2.58
CA TYR A 99 3.37 -8.18 -1.51
C TYR A 99 4.56 -7.35 -2.00
N PRO A 100 4.35 -6.34 -2.86
CA PRO A 100 5.48 -5.62 -3.41
C PRO A 100 6.10 -4.70 -2.36
N LYS A 101 7.38 -4.38 -2.55
CA LYS A 101 8.11 -3.40 -1.74
C LYS A 101 7.95 -2.02 -2.37
N ALA A 102 7.85 -0.97 -1.56
CA ALA A 102 7.77 0.41 -2.07
C ALA A 102 8.94 0.78 -3.02
N SER A 103 10.12 0.17 -2.83
CA SER A 103 11.27 0.36 -3.73
C SER A 103 11.07 -0.21 -5.13
N GLN A 104 10.16 -1.18 -5.32
CA GLN A 104 9.84 -1.71 -6.65
C GLN A 104 9.00 -0.74 -7.48
N PHE A 105 8.48 0.33 -6.86
CA PHE A 105 7.70 1.36 -7.53
C PHE A 105 8.49 2.64 -7.78
N SER A 106 9.63 2.83 -7.12
CA SER A 106 10.43 4.05 -7.25
C SER A 106 11.11 4.24 -8.61
N GLU A 107 11.03 3.24 -9.48
CA GLU A 107 11.57 3.31 -10.85
C GLU A 107 10.56 3.93 -11.84
N TYR A 108 9.29 4.06 -11.46
CA TYR A 108 8.28 4.68 -12.32
C TYR A 108 8.29 6.21 -12.18
N PRO A 109 8.27 6.96 -13.30
CA PRO A 109 8.20 8.42 -13.27
C PRO A 109 7.00 8.89 -12.43
N GLY A 110 7.24 9.78 -11.46
CA GLY A 110 6.20 10.32 -10.57
C GLY A 110 5.78 9.40 -9.41
N CYS A 111 6.26 8.15 -9.34
CA CYS A 111 5.91 7.21 -8.30
C CYS A 111 7.04 7.08 -7.26
N SER A 112 7.11 8.02 -6.32
CA SER A 112 8.09 7.92 -5.22
C SER A 112 7.66 6.88 -4.17
N ARG A 113 8.59 6.47 -3.29
CA ARG A 113 8.25 5.68 -2.08
C ARG A 113 7.16 6.36 -1.24
N ARG A 114 7.17 7.70 -1.18
CA ARG A 114 6.14 8.48 -0.49
C ARG A 114 4.78 8.35 -1.18
N THR A 115 4.76 8.44 -2.51
CA THR A 115 3.55 8.25 -3.32
C THR A 115 2.93 6.88 -3.08
N PHE A 116 3.76 5.82 -3.06
CA PHE A 116 3.32 4.46 -2.74
C PHE A 116 2.60 4.41 -1.39
N TRP A 117 3.22 4.92 -0.32
CA TRP A 117 2.61 4.89 1.01
C TRP A 117 1.35 5.75 1.13
N ARG A 118 1.27 6.88 0.42
CA ARG A 118 0.05 7.70 0.36
C ARG A 118 -1.10 6.95 -0.32
N ALA A 119 -0.81 6.28 -1.43
CA ALA A 119 -1.81 5.47 -2.14
C ALA A 119 -2.31 4.32 -1.25
N ILE A 120 -1.41 3.60 -0.59
CA ILE A 120 -1.78 2.54 0.36
C ILE A 120 -2.66 3.09 1.49
N ALA A 121 -2.24 4.19 2.13
CA ALA A 121 -2.97 4.77 3.24
C ALA A 121 -4.40 5.18 2.84
N LYS A 122 -4.58 5.79 1.66
CA LYS A 122 -5.91 6.12 1.14
C LYS A 122 -6.77 4.89 0.87
N LEU A 123 -6.19 3.86 0.25
CA LEU A 123 -6.93 2.63 -0.04
C LEU A 123 -7.33 1.89 1.25
N GLU A 124 -6.50 1.93 2.29
CA GLU A 124 -6.79 1.43 3.65
C GLU A 124 -7.90 2.25 4.32
N GLU A 125 -7.81 3.59 4.26
CA GLU A 125 -8.81 4.52 4.81
C GLU A 125 -10.19 4.32 4.17
N LEU A 126 -10.23 4.10 2.85
CA LEU A 126 -11.46 3.74 2.12
C LEU A 126 -11.96 2.32 2.43
N GLY A 127 -11.21 1.52 3.20
CA GLY A 127 -11.57 0.13 3.51
C GLY A 127 -11.48 -0.83 2.33
N THR A 128 -10.86 -0.41 1.22
CA THR A 128 -10.80 -1.19 -0.04
C THR A 128 -9.67 -2.22 -0.04
N ILE A 129 -8.63 -2.01 0.75
CA ILE A 129 -7.54 -2.97 0.95
C ILE A 129 -7.23 -3.14 2.43
N ASP A 130 -6.71 -4.30 2.79
CA ASP A 130 -6.14 -4.56 4.11
C ASP A 130 -4.63 -4.83 3.97
N ARG A 131 -3.80 -4.19 4.79
CA ARG A 131 -2.36 -4.49 4.88
C ARG A 131 -2.10 -5.40 6.05
N ILE A 132 -1.39 -6.49 5.79
CA ILE A 132 -1.01 -7.48 6.79
C ILE A 132 0.51 -7.55 6.84
N ASN A 133 1.07 -7.31 8.02
CA ASN A 133 2.50 -7.48 8.25
C ASN A 133 2.86 -8.97 8.19
N ARG A 134 3.88 -9.31 7.41
CA ARG A 134 4.43 -10.67 7.36
C ARG A 134 5.64 -10.76 8.27
N TYR A 135 5.62 -11.78 9.13
CA TYR A 135 6.70 -12.07 10.06
C TYR A 135 7.38 -13.38 9.70
N LEU A 136 8.68 -13.42 9.92
CA LEU A 136 9.50 -14.63 9.92
C LEU A 136 10.39 -14.58 11.15
N HIS A 137 10.33 -15.60 12.00
CA HIS A 137 11.06 -15.64 13.28
C HIS A 137 10.94 -14.34 14.09
N HIS A 138 9.70 -13.87 14.29
CA HIS A 138 9.37 -12.64 15.03
C HIS A 138 9.90 -11.32 14.43
N ARG A 139 10.52 -11.35 13.24
CA ARG A 139 10.94 -10.16 12.51
C ARG A 139 10.01 -9.90 11.33
N GLN A 140 9.58 -8.65 11.17
CA GLN A 140 8.79 -8.26 10.01
C GLN A 140 9.66 -8.30 8.75
N ILE A 141 9.22 -9.03 7.73
CA ILE A 141 9.96 -9.21 6.47
C ILE A 141 9.36 -8.39 5.32
N SER A 142 8.04 -8.23 5.29
CA SER A 142 7.32 -7.51 4.24
C SER A 142 5.88 -7.24 4.67
N ASN A 143 5.11 -6.62 3.78
CA ASN A 143 3.67 -6.54 3.90
C ASN A 143 3.01 -7.40 2.81
N VAL A 144 1.81 -7.89 3.10
CA VAL A 144 0.84 -8.39 2.13
C VAL A 144 -0.31 -7.42 2.06
N TYR A 145 -0.80 -7.19 0.85
CA TYR A 145 -1.96 -6.35 0.59
C TYR A 145 -3.09 -7.25 0.11
N ARG A 146 -4.17 -7.34 0.90
CA ARG A 146 -5.38 -8.05 0.50
C ARG A 146 -6.23 -7.10 -0.34
N LEU A 147 -6.42 -7.48 -1.60
CA LEU A 147 -7.18 -6.69 -2.56
C LEU A 147 -8.61 -7.22 -2.74
N ASP A 148 -9.04 -8.23 -1.99
CA ASP A 148 -10.30 -8.93 -2.21
C ASP A 148 -11.50 -7.98 -2.29
N LYS A 149 -11.57 -7.02 -1.35
CA LYS A 149 -12.61 -5.99 -1.29
C LYS A 149 -12.56 -5.08 -2.52
N LEU A 150 -11.39 -4.52 -2.83
CA LEU A 150 -11.20 -3.71 -4.04
C LEU A 150 -11.58 -4.45 -5.33
N ILE A 151 -11.19 -5.72 -5.46
CA ILE A 151 -11.50 -6.55 -6.63
C ILE A 151 -13.01 -6.79 -6.74
N LEU A 152 -13.70 -7.05 -5.63
CA LEU A 152 -15.16 -7.17 -5.62
C LEU A 152 -15.86 -5.87 -5.99
N ILE A 153 -15.38 -4.73 -5.48
CA ILE A 153 -15.93 -3.42 -5.82
C ILE A 153 -15.72 -3.10 -7.30
N LEU A 154 -14.54 -3.39 -7.84
CA LEU A 154 -14.25 -3.23 -9.27
C LEU A 154 -15.13 -4.14 -10.13
N ALA A 155 -15.30 -5.40 -9.73
CA ALA A 155 -16.20 -6.33 -10.42
C ALA A 155 -17.64 -5.80 -10.44
N ARG A 156 -18.13 -5.31 -9.29
CA ARG A 156 -19.45 -4.69 -9.17
C ARG A 156 -19.57 -3.46 -10.08
N TYR A 157 -18.61 -2.54 -10.00
CA TYR A 157 -18.60 -1.33 -10.84
C TYR A 157 -18.66 -1.67 -12.33
N LEU A 158 -17.87 -2.65 -12.78
CA LEU A 158 -17.89 -3.10 -14.17
C LEU A 158 -19.23 -3.73 -14.55
N ALA A 159 -19.87 -4.48 -13.64
CA ALA A 159 -21.19 -5.08 -13.84
C ALA A 159 -22.30 -4.04 -14.00
N GLU A 160 -22.35 -3.07 -13.09
CA GLU A 160 -23.37 -2.02 -13.06
C GLU A 160 -23.33 -1.15 -14.33
N HIS A 161 -22.15 -0.99 -14.92
CA HIS A 161 -21.96 -0.23 -16.17
C HIS A 161 -22.04 -1.10 -17.44
N GLY A 162 -22.49 -2.36 -17.32
CA GLY A 162 -22.70 -3.26 -18.45
C GLY A 162 -21.42 -3.73 -19.15
N TYR A 163 -20.26 -3.55 -18.52
CA TYR A 163 -19.00 -4.00 -19.10
C TYR A 163 -18.84 -5.51 -18.94
N ARG A 164 -18.42 -6.19 -20.00
CA ARG A 164 -18.15 -7.63 -19.93
C ARG A 164 -16.81 -7.85 -19.22
N PHE A 165 -16.86 -8.29 -17.97
CA PHE A 165 -15.69 -8.64 -17.15
C PHE A 165 -15.71 -10.11 -16.70
N ILE A 166 -16.61 -10.92 -17.25
CA ILE A 166 -16.96 -12.22 -16.69
C ILE A 166 -16.25 -13.36 -17.42
N ASP A 167 -15.60 -14.23 -16.64
CA ASP A 167 -15.31 -15.63 -16.98
C ASP A 167 -16.35 -16.52 -16.26
N THR A 168 -16.68 -17.71 -16.77
CA THR A 168 -17.80 -18.57 -16.29
C THR A 168 -17.94 -18.68 -14.76
N PHE A 169 -16.82 -18.70 -14.03
CA PHE A 169 -16.76 -18.70 -12.57
C PHE A 169 -17.28 -17.40 -11.91
N ALA A 170 -16.89 -16.23 -12.43
CA ALA A 170 -17.35 -14.94 -11.91
C ALA A 170 -18.86 -14.75 -12.16
N GLU A 171 -19.38 -15.29 -13.27
CA GLU A 171 -20.82 -15.28 -13.58
C GLU A 171 -21.59 -16.11 -12.58
N ALA A 172 -21.06 -17.29 -12.25
CA ALA A 172 -21.64 -18.17 -11.24
C ALA A 172 -21.67 -17.51 -9.86
N ILE A 173 -20.57 -16.88 -9.41
CA ILE A 173 -20.56 -16.16 -8.13
C ILE A 173 -21.57 -15.02 -8.13
N LEU A 174 -21.57 -14.15 -9.13
CA LEU A 174 -22.47 -13.00 -9.19
C LEU A 174 -23.94 -13.42 -9.25
N ARG A 175 -24.26 -14.52 -9.95
CA ARG A 175 -25.61 -15.11 -9.97
C ARG A 175 -25.98 -15.75 -8.64
N MET A 176 -25.07 -16.46 -7.98
CA MET A 176 -25.31 -17.06 -6.67
C MET A 176 -25.50 -15.99 -5.59
N THR A 177 -24.84 -14.85 -5.73
CA THR A 177 -24.91 -13.75 -4.77
C THR A 177 -25.92 -12.67 -5.15
N SER A 178 -26.61 -12.79 -6.29
CA SER A 178 -27.50 -11.76 -6.84
C SER A 178 -28.72 -11.41 -5.97
N ASN A 179 -29.08 -12.27 -5.02
CA ASN A 179 -30.20 -12.02 -4.10
C ASN A 179 -29.74 -11.64 -2.68
N SER A 180 -28.47 -11.88 -2.32
CA SER A 180 -27.98 -11.71 -0.94
C SER A 180 -26.86 -10.67 -0.81
N PHE A 181 -26.09 -10.42 -1.87
CA PHE A 181 -25.02 -9.42 -1.87
C PHE A 181 -25.53 -7.99 -1.99
N TRP A 182 -26.72 -7.81 -2.58
CA TRP A 182 -27.29 -6.50 -2.90
C TRP A 182 -28.16 -5.89 -1.80
N GLN A 183 -28.41 -6.61 -0.71
CA GLN A 183 -29.25 -6.14 0.40
C GLN A 183 -28.45 -5.64 1.61
N THR A 184 -27.12 -5.65 1.56
CA THR A 184 -26.27 -5.32 2.72
C THR A 184 -25.26 -4.22 2.41
N ILE A 185 -25.71 -3.15 1.77
CA ILE A 185 -25.13 -1.80 1.90
C ILE A 185 -26.27 -0.82 2.08
#